data_AF-A0A2V9D5C9-F1
#
_entry.id   AF-A0A2V9D5C9-F1
#
_cell.length_a   1.000
_cell.length_b   1.000
_cell.length_c   1.000
_cell.angle_alpha   90.00
_cell.angle_beta   90.00
_cell.angle_gamma   90.00
#
_symmetry.space_group_name_H-M   'P 1'
#
loop_
_entity.id
_entity.type
_entity.pdbx_description
1 polymer ?
#
loop_
_entity_poly.entity_id
_entity_poly.type
_entity_poly.pdbx_seq_one_letter_code
_entity_poly.pdbx_strand_id
1 'polypeptide(L)' 'FFVGSGVIEAGCKTVMGRLKQSGMFWTVRGANAIIALRCCHMSGKFEDYWEARTA' A
#
# COMPACT_ATOMS: atom_id res chain seq x y z
N PHE A 1 -21.56 7.21 14.13
CA PHE A 1 -21.65 6.72 12.74
C PHE A 1 -20.62 7.50 11.92
N PHE A 2 -19.66 6.82 11.27
CA PHE A 2 -18.62 7.48 10.48
C PHE A 2 -19.18 7.74 9.07
N VAL A 3 -19.81 8.91 8.87
CA VAL A 3 -20.50 9.24 7.60
C VAL A 3 -19.55 9.73 6.51
N GLY A 4 -18.30 10.08 6.87
CA GLY A 4 -17.29 10.56 5.92
C GLY A 4 -16.31 9.47 5.53
N SER A 5 -15.82 9.46 4.30
CA SER A 5 -14.72 8.59 3.86
C SER A 5 -13.33 9.04 4.37
N GLY A 6 -13.26 10.07 5.22
CA GLY A 6 -12.01 10.78 5.53
C GLY A 6 -10.85 9.89 6.03
N VAL A 7 -11.11 8.92 6.90
CA VAL A 7 -10.08 7.96 7.35
C VAL A 7 -9.61 7.04 6.22
N ILE A 8 -10.53 6.62 5.35
CA ILE A 8 -10.22 5.78 4.19
C ILE A 8 -9.43 6.58 3.16
N GLU A 9 -9.85 7.81 2.85
CA GLU A 9 -9.13 8.69 1.93
C GLU A 9 -7.73 9.04 2.43
N ALA A 10 -7.57 9.32 3.73
CA ALA A 10 -6.26 9.52 4.36
C ALA A 10 -5.37 8.27 4.22
N GLY A 11 -5.94 7.09 4.45
CA GLY A 11 -5.25 5.80 4.23
C GLY A 11 -4.78 5.65 2.78
N CYS A 12 -5.68 5.85 1.81
CA CYS A 12 -5.36 5.76 0.39
C CYS A 12 -4.27 6.76 -0.04
N LYS A 13 -4.27 7.98 0.50
CA LYS A 13 -3.23 8.98 0.21
C LYS A 13 -1.85 8.48 0.66
N THR A 14 -1.78 7.87 1.84
CA THR A 14 -0.54 7.30 2.39
C THR A 14 -0.08 6.06 1.60
N VAL A 15 -0.99 5.13 1.31
CA VAL A 15 -0.69 3.93 0.50
C VAL A 15 -0.18 4.33 -0.88
N MET A 16 -0.80 5.29 -1.56
CA MET A 16 -0.47 5.60 -2.96
C MET A 16 0.68 6.59 -3.13
N GLY A 17 1.12 7.28 -2.07
CA GLY A 17 2.08 8.39 -2.14
C GLY A 17 3.34 8.10 -2.96
N ARG A 18 4.02 6.98 -2.70
CA ARG A 18 5.24 6.58 -3.45
C ARG A 18 4.99 6.35 -4.94
N LEU A 19 3.80 5.90 -5.34
CA LEU A 19 3.52 5.61 -6.74
C LEU A 19 3.30 6.85 -7.59
N LYS A 20 3.10 8.01 -6.94
CA LYS A 20 2.81 9.28 -7.61
C LYS A 20 3.99 10.26 -7.59
N GLN A 21 5.16 9.84 -7.09
CA GLN A 21 6.33 10.73 -7.09
C GLN A 21 6.88 10.93 -8.52
N SER A 22 7.38 12.12 -8.79
CA SER A 22 7.98 12.47 -10.08
C SER A 22 9.19 11.59 -10.38
N GLY A 23 9.38 11.27 -11.67
CA GLY A 23 10.51 10.44 -12.13
C GLY A 23 10.38 8.95 -11.79
N MET A 24 9.28 8.49 -11.19
CA MET A 24 9.08 7.07 -10.92
C MET A 24 8.36 6.37 -12.07
N PHE A 25 9.05 5.44 -12.71
CA PHE A 25 8.47 4.55 -13.71
C PHE A 25 8.19 3.20 -13.07
N TRP A 26 6.92 2.81 -13.03
CA TRP A 26 6.48 1.56 -12.42
C TRP A 26 6.00 0.60 -13.50
N THR A 27 6.46 -0.65 -13.41
CA THR A 27 5.75 -1.76 -14.04
C THR A 27 4.52 -2.10 -13.19
N VAL A 28 3.46 -2.64 -13.80
CA VAL A 28 2.25 -3.08 -13.07
C VAL A 28 2.63 -4.05 -11.93
N ARG A 29 3.53 -5.01 -12.21
CA ARG A 29 4.06 -5.95 -11.21
C ARG A 29 4.77 -5.23 -10.06
N GLY A 30 5.65 -4.27 -10.36
CA GLY A 30 6.38 -3.51 -9.36
C GLY A 30 5.48 -2.63 -8.51
N ALA A 31 4.52 -1.92 -9.13
CA ALA A 31 3.53 -1.12 -8.41
C ALA A 31 2.70 -1.99 -7.46
N ASN A 32 2.20 -3.14 -7.94
CA ASN A 32 1.39 -4.05 -7.13
C ASN A 32 2.17 -4.59 -5.92
N ALA A 33 3.44 -4.93 -6.10
CA ALA A 33 4.31 -5.36 -4.99
C ALA A 33 4.48 -4.28 -3.92
N ILE A 34 4.68 -3.02 -4.32
CA ILE A 34 4.88 -1.90 -3.39
C ILE A 34 3.58 -1.44 -2.72
N ILE A 35 2.43 -1.58 -3.39
CA ILE A 35 1.11 -1.38 -2.78
C ILE A 35 0.87 -2.42 -1.70
N ALA A 36 1.01 -3.70 -2.04
CA ALA A 36 0.73 -4.80 -1.12
C ALA A 36 1.62 -4.72 0.13
N LEU A 37 2.92 -4.47 -0.06
CA LEU A 37 3.87 -4.22 1.03
C LEU A 37 3.40 -3.14 2.00
N ARG A 38 2.96 -1.98 1.48
CA ARG A 38 2.54 -0.85 2.32
C ARG A 38 1.19 -1.07 2.99
N CYS A 39 0.25 -1.74 2.32
CA CYS A 39 -1.00 -2.15 2.94
C CYS A 39 -0.74 -3.08 4.13
N CYS A 40 0.12 -4.08 3.97
CA CYS A 40 0.43 -5.03 5.04
C CYS A 40 1.18 -4.35 6.20
N HIS A 41 2.12 -3.45 5.91
CA HIS A 41 2.82 -2.67 6.93
C HIS A 41 1.86 -1.80 7.77
N MET A 42 0.98 -1.03 7.12
CA MET A 42 0.00 -0.19 7.83
C MET A 42 -1.10 -0.98 8.54
N SER A 43 -1.39 -2.19 8.07
CA SER A 43 -2.37 -3.08 8.70
C SER A 43 -1.78 -3.95 9.82
N GLY A 44 -0.48 -3.84 10.11
CA GLY A 44 0.22 -4.68 11.09
C GLY A 44 0.38 -6.15 10.67
N LYS A 45 0.22 -6.46 9.38
CA LYS A 45 0.27 -7.82 8.80
C LYS A 45 1.52 -8.06 7.95
N PHE A 46 2.62 -7.41 8.32
CA PHE A 46 3.85 -7.48 7.53
C PHE A 46 4.46 -8.89 7.51
N GLU A 47 4.49 -9.55 8.68
CA GLU A 47 5.06 -10.91 8.79
C GLU A 47 4.30 -11.92 7.93
N ASP A 48 2.97 -11.95 8.02
CA ASP A 48 2.09 -12.81 7.21
C ASP A 48 2.31 -12.61 5.69
N TYR A 49 2.46 -11.35 5.28
CA TYR A 49 2.75 -11.00 3.90
C TYR A 49 4.14 -11.44 3.43
N TRP A 50 5.14 -11.36 4.32
CA TRP A 50 6.51 -11.75 4.03
C TRP A 50 6.60 -13.27 3.85
N GLU A 51 6.06 -14.03 4.80
CA GLU A 51 6.00 -15.50 4.77
C GLU A 51 5.35 -16.01 3.48
N ALA A 52 4.23 -15.40 3.06
CA ALA A 52 3.52 -15.77 1.83
C ALA A 52 4.31 -15.52 0.53
N ARG A 53 5.37 -14.69 0.55
CA ARG A 53 6.20 -14.38 -0.62
C ARG A 53 7.53 -15.10 -0.62
N THR A 54 7.95 -15.64 0.52
CA THR A 54 9.17 -16.45 0.66
C THR A 54 8.92 -17.95 0.58
N ALA A 55 7.66 -18.38 0.63
CA ALA A 55 7.21 -19.74 0.31
C ALA A 55 7.24 -20.02 -1.20
#